data_AF-A0A2E1Q8P8-F1
#
_entry.id   AF-A0A2E1Q8P8-F1
#
_cell.length_a   1.000
_cell.length_b   1.000
_cell.length_c   1.000
_cell.angle_alpha   90.00
_cell.angle_beta   90.00
_cell.angle_gamma   90.00
#
_symmetry.space_group_name_H-M   'P 1'
#
loop_
_entity.id
_entity.type
_entity.pdbx_description
1 polymer ?
#
loop_
_entity_poly.entity_id
_entity_poly.type
_entity_poly.pdbx_seq_one_letter_code
_entity_poly.pdbx_strand_id
1 'polypeptide(L)'
;MDKENIYKISISNNQLLLDIKDRVEKKIPSSIIRKSDGENVVIGYKNVKGIRLIKYLKKLRHFNISYFNISFQKFFRKELINSFHNADYIGVPVKYFYYGYTSSVRKFEPRITEYFSFNKQKYVDNHFQLEFIKLPNKNNLKNPIAEQLISNKKIGLISHFNLNSFFLKFNSKVLFQKSIPKRDLRKFNLKMSRKKYNDIINFIKINANKVDIWYLAAGAYAKPFSNYIKKYNGIAIDLGSVVDTWANEFHSRKFLRNEEWKN
;
A
#
# COMPACT_ATOMS: atom_id res chain seq x y z
N MET A 1 26.24 10.70 -16.40
CA MET A 1 25.69 9.33 -16.46
C MET A 1 24.24 9.39 -16.03
N ASP A 2 23.35 9.47 -17.02
CA ASP A 2 21.90 9.67 -16.86
C ASP A 2 21.23 8.50 -16.15
N LYS A 3 21.28 8.51 -14.82
CA LYS A 3 20.52 7.59 -14.00
C LYS A 3 19.14 8.17 -13.74
N GLU A 4 18.28 8.23 -14.76
CA GLU A 4 16.86 8.50 -14.54
C GLU A 4 16.19 7.31 -13.83
N ASN A 5 16.61 6.08 -14.18
CA ASN A 5 16.01 4.83 -13.69
C ASN A 5 16.81 4.22 -12.52
N ILE A 6 16.08 3.77 -11.50
CA ILE A 6 16.55 3.04 -10.32
C ILE A 6 16.55 1.53 -10.60
N TYR A 7 15.45 1.04 -11.20
CA TYR A 7 15.26 -0.37 -11.54
C TYR A 7 14.71 -0.49 -12.96
N LYS A 8 15.09 -1.57 -13.65
CA LYS A 8 14.45 -2.01 -14.88
C LYS A 8 13.38 -3.03 -14.51
N ILE A 9 12.13 -2.71 -14.74
CA ILE A 9 10.99 -3.60 -14.46
C ILE A 9 10.59 -4.32 -15.74
N SER A 10 10.30 -5.62 -15.63
CA SER A 10 9.93 -6.48 -16.77
C SER A 10 8.42 -6.55 -17.04
N ILE A 11 7.59 -6.22 -16.05
CA ILE A 11 6.12 -6.34 -16.11
C ILE A 11 5.50 -4.94 -16.16
N SER A 12 4.64 -4.68 -17.15
CA SER A 12 3.87 -3.43 -17.23
C SER A 12 2.74 -3.39 -16.20
N ASN A 13 2.18 -2.22 -15.91
CA ASN A 13 1.03 -2.13 -15.01
C ASN A 13 -0.16 -2.97 -15.51
N ASN A 14 -0.47 -2.93 -16.81
CA ASN A 14 -1.56 -3.72 -17.38
C ASN A 14 -1.30 -5.23 -17.22
N GLN A 15 -0.08 -5.69 -17.47
CA GLN A 15 0.26 -7.10 -17.27
C GLN A 15 0.13 -7.50 -15.78
N LEU A 16 0.58 -6.65 -14.85
CA LEU A 16 0.38 -6.87 -13.42
C LEU A 16 -1.12 -6.97 -13.07
N LEU A 17 -1.96 -6.09 -13.60
CA LEU A 17 -3.40 -6.13 -13.34
C LEU A 17 -4.04 -7.41 -13.90
N LEU A 18 -3.61 -7.90 -15.07
CA LEU A 18 -4.03 -9.18 -15.63
C LEU A 18 -3.58 -10.36 -14.75
N ASP A 19 -2.34 -10.36 -14.28
CA ASP A 19 -1.82 -11.39 -13.35
C ASP A 19 -2.63 -11.41 -12.04
N ILE A 20 -2.98 -10.23 -11.51
CA ILE A 20 -3.83 -10.11 -10.31
C ILE A 20 -5.22 -10.68 -10.60
N LYS A 21 -5.81 -10.38 -11.76
CA LYS A 21 -7.13 -10.90 -12.16
C LYS A 21 -7.11 -12.42 -12.24
N ASP A 22 -6.10 -13.00 -12.88
CA ASP A 22 -5.91 -14.45 -12.96
C ASP A 22 -5.81 -15.09 -11.57
N ARG A 23 -5.06 -14.47 -10.65
CA ARG A 23 -4.96 -14.92 -9.26
C ARG A 23 -6.29 -14.86 -8.53
N VAL A 24 -7.11 -13.83 -8.76
CA VAL A 24 -8.46 -13.72 -8.18
C VAL A 24 -9.37 -14.81 -8.71
N GLU A 25 -9.38 -15.07 -10.02
CA GLU A 25 -10.18 -16.12 -10.65
C GLU A 25 -9.78 -17.52 -10.16
N LYS A 26 -8.48 -17.78 -10.05
CA LYS A 26 -7.91 -19.04 -9.55
C LYS A 26 -7.84 -19.13 -8.02
N LYS A 27 -8.28 -18.09 -7.30
CA LYS A 27 -8.23 -17.98 -5.83
C LYS A 27 -6.85 -18.25 -5.24
N ILE A 28 -5.79 -17.80 -5.90
CA ILE A 28 -4.39 -17.96 -5.46
C ILE A 28 -4.08 -16.87 -4.42
N PRO A 29 -3.84 -17.23 -3.13
CA PRO A 29 -3.57 -16.25 -2.09
C PRO A 29 -2.37 -15.38 -2.43
N SER A 30 -2.54 -14.07 -2.43
CA SER A 30 -1.56 -13.13 -2.98
C SER A 30 -1.47 -11.84 -2.19
N SER A 31 -0.25 -11.28 -2.10
CA SER A 31 0.05 -10.02 -1.44
C SER A 31 0.76 -9.10 -2.44
N ILE A 32 0.05 -8.07 -2.89
CA ILE A 32 0.52 -7.06 -3.83
C ILE A 32 0.70 -5.77 -3.05
N ILE A 33 1.96 -5.46 -2.72
CA ILE A 33 2.29 -4.37 -1.82
C ILE A 33 3.12 -3.32 -2.52
N ARG A 34 3.31 -2.19 -1.85
CA ARG A 34 4.13 -1.09 -2.34
C ARG A 34 5.20 -0.71 -1.33
N LYS A 35 6.34 -0.22 -1.80
CA LYS A 35 7.45 0.24 -0.97
C LYS A 35 7.74 1.69 -1.34
N SER A 36 7.47 2.58 -0.40
CA SER A 36 7.66 4.02 -0.59
C SER A 36 8.74 4.56 0.35
N ASP A 37 9.04 5.85 0.20
CA ASP A 37 10.04 6.52 1.02
C ASP A 37 9.79 6.42 2.53
N GLY A 38 8.52 6.34 2.94
CA GLY A 38 8.16 6.23 4.35
C GLY A 38 8.69 4.96 4.97
N GLU A 39 8.40 3.83 4.33
CA GLU A 39 8.83 2.51 4.78
C GLU A 39 10.36 2.41 4.72
N ASN A 40 10.98 2.93 3.65
CA ASN A 40 12.45 2.98 3.51
C ASN A 40 13.15 3.71 4.65
N VAL A 41 12.63 4.85 5.10
CA VAL A 41 13.21 5.53 6.27
C VAL A 41 13.11 4.62 7.50
N VAL A 42 11.96 3.97 7.72
CA VAL A 42 11.72 3.17 8.92
C VAL A 42 12.58 1.91 8.96
N ILE A 43 12.75 1.20 7.84
CA ILE A 43 13.60 0.00 7.79
C ILE A 43 15.08 0.34 7.59
N GLY A 44 15.40 1.46 6.94
CA GLY A 44 16.78 1.86 6.65
C GLY A 44 17.47 2.58 7.81
N TYR A 45 16.73 3.26 8.70
CA TYR A 45 17.35 3.97 9.83
C TYR A 45 18.21 3.02 10.68
N LYS A 46 19.44 3.43 11.03
CA LYS A 46 20.50 2.62 11.69
C LYS A 46 21.07 1.43 10.89
N ASN A 47 20.43 0.99 9.81
CA ASN A 47 20.93 -0.10 8.96
C ASN A 47 21.69 0.42 7.73
N VAL A 48 21.27 1.56 7.19
CA VAL A 48 21.89 2.21 6.04
C VAL A 48 22.39 3.60 6.45
N LYS A 49 23.69 3.86 6.22
CA LYS A 49 24.32 5.16 6.52
C LYS A 49 23.62 6.30 5.77
N GLY A 50 23.38 7.41 6.47
CA GLY A 50 22.85 8.68 5.91
C GLY A 50 21.35 8.94 6.16
N ILE A 51 20.58 7.98 6.66
CA ILE A 51 19.20 8.20 7.08
C ILE A 51 19.19 8.85 8.48
N ARG A 52 18.87 10.14 8.53
CA ARG A 52 18.88 10.94 9.77
C ARG A 52 17.75 10.55 10.74
N LEU A 53 18.02 10.62 12.06
CA LEU A 53 17.03 10.38 13.12
C LEU A 53 15.77 11.24 12.96
N ILE A 54 15.91 12.53 12.63
CA ILE A 54 14.76 13.43 12.44
C ILE A 54 13.78 12.92 11.37
N LYS A 55 14.29 12.29 10.29
CA LYS A 55 13.44 11.69 9.26
C LYS A 55 12.71 10.46 9.81
N TYR A 56 13.41 9.64 10.59
CA TYR A 56 12.82 8.47 11.26
C TYR A 56 11.68 8.85 12.21
N LEU A 57 11.92 9.81 13.11
CA LEU A 57 10.90 10.32 14.03
C LEU A 57 9.71 10.91 13.27
N LYS A 58 9.94 11.70 12.22
CA LYS A 58 8.85 12.22 11.36
C LYS A 58 7.99 11.09 10.77
N LYS A 59 8.61 9.98 10.33
CA LYS A 59 7.86 8.83 9.79
C LYS A 59 7.12 8.05 10.87
N LEU A 60 7.68 7.88 12.06
CA LEU A 60 6.93 7.30 13.19
C LEU A 60 5.66 8.10 13.49
N ARG A 61 5.76 9.44 13.52
CA ARG A 61 4.59 10.32 13.71
C ARG A 61 3.53 10.11 12.63
N HIS A 62 3.97 10.12 11.38
CA HIS A 62 3.11 9.91 10.22
C HIS A 62 2.49 8.51 10.19
N PHE A 63 3.17 7.50 10.73
CA PHE A 63 2.63 6.14 10.87
C PHE A 63 1.81 5.99 12.16
N ASN A 64 1.64 7.07 12.91
CA ASN A 64 0.92 7.08 14.17
C ASN A 64 1.49 6.06 15.18
N ILE A 65 2.82 5.97 15.24
CA ILE A 65 3.58 5.16 16.19
C ILE A 65 4.18 6.09 17.23
N SER A 66 4.03 5.76 18.51
CA SER A 66 4.65 6.56 19.57
C SER A 66 6.17 6.39 19.58
N TYR A 67 6.90 7.50 19.75
CA TYR A 67 8.36 7.52 19.89
C TYR A 67 8.84 6.75 21.13
N PHE A 68 8.01 6.68 22.17
CA PHE A 68 8.34 5.99 23.42
C PHE A 68 8.01 4.50 23.37
N ASN A 69 7.20 4.05 22.40
CA ASN A 69 6.87 2.63 22.27
C ASN A 69 7.91 1.88 21.43
N ILE A 70 9.13 1.75 21.97
CA ILE A 70 10.28 1.13 21.29
C ILE A 70 10.00 -0.34 20.94
N SER A 71 9.32 -1.08 21.81
CA SER A 71 8.94 -2.48 21.55
C SER A 71 8.06 -2.58 20.29
N PHE A 72 7.01 -1.76 20.19
CA PHE A 72 6.15 -1.75 19.00
C PHE A 72 6.88 -1.25 17.75
N GLN A 73 7.80 -0.29 17.87
CA GLN A 73 8.63 0.15 16.74
C GLN A 73 9.50 -0.99 16.18
N LYS A 74 10.20 -1.72 17.07
CA LYS A 74 11.03 -2.88 16.68
C LYS A 74 10.17 -3.96 16.02
N PHE A 75 9.04 -4.29 16.66
CA PHE A 75 8.08 -5.25 16.13
C PHE A 75 7.58 -4.84 14.73
N PHE A 76 7.04 -3.63 14.58
CA PHE A 76 6.48 -3.17 13.31
C PHE A 76 7.54 -3.08 12.20
N ARG A 77 8.78 -2.72 12.54
CA ARG A 77 9.89 -2.74 11.59
C ARG A 77 10.18 -4.15 11.08
N LYS A 78 10.16 -5.17 11.97
CA LYS A 78 10.30 -6.57 11.57
C LYS A 78 9.16 -7.00 10.64
N GLU A 79 7.93 -6.63 10.97
CA GLU A 79 6.77 -6.92 10.12
C GLU A 79 6.87 -6.27 8.74
N LEU A 80 7.37 -5.04 8.66
CA LEU A 80 7.62 -4.36 7.38
C LEU A 80 8.67 -5.10 6.55
N ILE A 81 9.80 -5.49 7.14
CA ILE A 81 10.85 -6.23 6.41
C ILE A 81 10.30 -7.58 5.91
N ASN A 82 9.63 -8.33 6.80
CA ASN A 82 8.96 -9.58 6.44
C ASN A 82 7.90 -9.38 5.34
N SER A 83 7.27 -8.20 5.31
CA SER A 83 6.29 -7.89 4.28
C SER A 83 6.89 -7.91 2.88
N PHE A 84 8.08 -7.32 2.73
CA PHE A 84 8.80 -7.27 1.45
C PHE A 84 9.37 -8.63 1.03
N HIS A 85 9.78 -9.50 1.96
CA HIS A 85 10.24 -10.84 1.56
C HIS A 85 9.10 -11.74 1.03
N ASN A 86 7.94 -11.69 1.68
CA ASN A 86 6.86 -12.65 1.46
C ASN A 86 5.79 -12.19 0.45
N ALA A 87 5.84 -10.93 0.00
CA ALA A 87 4.96 -10.42 -1.04
C ALA A 87 5.16 -11.16 -2.38
N ASP A 88 4.13 -11.16 -3.22
CA ASP A 88 4.19 -11.70 -4.57
C ASP A 88 4.70 -10.64 -5.54
N TYR A 89 4.21 -9.41 -5.38
CA TYR A 89 4.68 -8.24 -6.12
C TYR A 89 4.94 -7.07 -5.17
N ILE A 90 6.01 -6.34 -5.44
CA ILE A 90 6.46 -5.19 -4.65
C ILE A 90 6.59 -4.00 -5.58
N GLY A 91 5.63 -3.08 -5.52
CA GLY A 91 5.72 -1.81 -6.20
C GLY A 91 6.88 -0.99 -5.63
N VAL A 92 7.88 -0.68 -6.45
CA VAL A 92 9.05 0.14 -6.08
C VAL A 92 9.14 1.38 -6.97
N PRO A 93 9.76 2.48 -6.51
CA PRO A 93 10.04 3.59 -7.41
C PRO A 93 11.06 3.14 -8.47
N VAL A 94 10.67 3.19 -9.75
CA VAL A 94 11.54 2.79 -10.87
C VAL A 94 12.35 3.95 -11.42
N LYS A 95 11.92 5.20 -11.16
CA LYS A 95 12.64 6.44 -11.50
C LYS A 95 13.01 7.27 -10.26
N TYR A 96 14.12 8.01 -10.35
CA TYR A 96 14.49 8.98 -9.31
C TYR A 96 13.55 10.17 -9.26
N PHE A 97 12.96 10.54 -10.39
CA PHE A 97 12.01 11.65 -10.54
C PHE A 97 10.69 11.10 -11.11
N TYR A 98 9.57 11.45 -10.49
CA TYR A 98 8.23 11.19 -11.03
C TYR A 98 7.40 12.46 -10.91
N TYR A 99 6.70 12.84 -11.98
CA TYR A 99 5.77 13.98 -12.00
C TYR A 99 6.38 15.26 -11.39
N GLY A 100 7.62 15.59 -11.79
CA GLY A 100 8.35 16.77 -11.30
C GLY A 100 8.78 16.74 -9.83
N TYR A 101 8.75 15.58 -9.17
CA TYR A 101 9.15 15.42 -7.77
C TYR A 101 10.11 14.25 -7.55
N THR A 102 11.12 14.49 -6.70
CA THR A 102 11.98 13.45 -6.12
C THR A 102 11.93 13.51 -4.60
N SER A 103 12.20 12.37 -3.98
CA SER A 103 12.32 12.28 -2.53
C SER A 103 13.77 12.11 -2.13
N SER A 104 14.21 12.91 -1.16
CA SER A 104 15.56 12.83 -0.57
C SER A 104 15.91 11.47 0.04
N VAL A 105 14.94 10.56 0.18
CA VAL A 105 15.13 9.19 0.70
C VAL A 105 15.30 8.19 -0.43
N ARG A 106 14.82 8.50 -1.64
CA ARG A 106 14.82 7.58 -2.77
C ARG A 106 16.23 7.16 -3.20
N LYS A 107 17.23 8.02 -2.97
CA LYS A 107 18.65 7.68 -3.14
C LYS A 107 19.14 6.48 -2.33
N PHE A 108 18.44 6.13 -1.23
CA PHE A 108 18.78 4.97 -0.41
C PHE A 108 18.10 3.67 -0.88
N GLU A 109 17.20 3.74 -1.87
CA GLU A 109 16.41 2.61 -2.34
C GLU A 109 17.27 1.39 -2.73
N PRO A 110 18.29 1.50 -3.62
CA PRO A 110 19.16 0.36 -3.96
C PRO A 110 19.91 -0.22 -2.75
N ARG A 111 20.48 0.66 -1.91
CA ARG A 111 21.24 0.24 -0.71
C ARG A 111 20.38 -0.49 0.30
N ILE A 112 19.13 -0.06 0.49
CA ILE A 112 18.16 -0.74 1.36
C ILE A 112 17.81 -2.12 0.78
N THR A 113 17.55 -2.20 -0.52
CA THR A 113 17.26 -3.45 -1.22
C THR A 113 18.40 -4.46 -1.08
N GLU A 114 19.65 -4.01 -1.25
CA GLU A 114 20.85 -4.84 -1.08
C GLU A 114 21.03 -5.27 0.38
N TYR A 115 20.94 -4.33 1.33
CA TYR A 115 21.13 -4.60 2.75
C TYR A 115 20.19 -5.70 3.29
N PHE A 116 18.92 -5.68 2.85
CA PHE A 116 17.93 -6.68 3.26
C PHE A 116 17.78 -7.83 2.26
N SER A 117 18.56 -7.86 1.17
CA SER A 117 18.49 -8.90 0.14
C SER A 117 17.07 -9.13 -0.41
N PHE A 118 16.33 -8.05 -0.69
CA PHE A 118 14.99 -8.18 -1.27
C PHE A 118 15.05 -8.71 -2.70
N ASN A 119 14.12 -9.61 -3.04
CA ASN A 119 14.06 -10.22 -4.38
C ASN A 119 13.55 -9.22 -5.42
N LYS A 120 14.47 -8.73 -6.26
CA LYS A 120 14.20 -7.76 -7.33
C LYS A 120 13.32 -8.33 -8.46
N GLN A 121 13.22 -9.66 -8.63
CA GLN A 121 12.35 -10.28 -9.63
C GLN A 121 10.87 -10.03 -9.34
N LYS A 122 10.52 -9.73 -8.08
CA LYS A 122 9.15 -9.39 -7.66
C LYS A 122 8.81 -7.91 -7.84
N TYR A 123 9.75 -7.09 -8.31
CA TYR A 123 9.56 -5.66 -8.40
C TYR A 123 8.66 -5.29 -9.58
N VAL A 124 7.75 -4.37 -9.32
CA VAL A 124 6.86 -3.74 -10.31
C VAL A 124 6.89 -2.23 -10.11
N ASP A 125 6.35 -1.44 -11.04
CA ASP A 125 6.26 0.01 -10.81
C ASP A 125 5.29 0.31 -9.67
N ASN A 126 5.77 1.00 -8.62
CA ASN A 126 4.95 1.49 -7.52
C ASN A 126 3.72 2.32 -7.95
N HIS A 127 3.70 2.85 -9.17
CA HIS A 127 2.59 3.63 -9.72
C HIS A 127 1.45 2.78 -10.30
N PHE A 128 1.49 1.45 -10.23
CA PHE A 128 0.34 0.61 -10.62
C PHE A 128 -0.96 1.00 -9.90
N GLN A 129 -0.86 1.57 -8.69
CA GLN A 129 -2.04 2.06 -7.96
C GLN A 129 -2.80 3.15 -8.76
N LEU A 130 -2.14 3.90 -9.65
CA LEU A 130 -2.76 4.97 -10.43
C LEU A 130 -3.75 4.42 -11.47
N GLU A 131 -3.63 3.16 -11.86
CA GLU A 131 -4.62 2.47 -12.70
C GLU A 131 -6.00 2.40 -12.03
N PHE A 132 -6.03 2.49 -10.70
CA PHE A 132 -7.25 2.45 -9.89
C PHE A 132 -7.82 3.85 -9.59
N ILE A 133 -7.34 4.92 -10.22
CA ILE A 133 -7.90 6.26 -10.00
C ILE A 133 -9.32 6.33 -10.54
N LYS A 134 -10.25 6.82 -9.71
CA LYS A 134 -11.59 7.19 -10.15
C LYS A 134 -11.53 8.50 -10.93
N LEU A 135 -12.18 8.54 -12.08
CA LEU A 135 -12.30 9.77 -12.87
C LEU A 135 -13.22 10.77 -12.13
N PRO A 136 -12.86 12.06 -12.03
CA PRO A 136 -13.68 13.08 -11.36
C PRO A 136 -15.11 13.11 -11.89
N ASN A 137 -16.09 13.18 -10.99
CA ASN A 137 -17.52 13.24 -11.29
C ASN A 137 -18.08 12.08 -12.12
N LYS A 138 -17.29 11.04 -12.41
CA LYS A 138 -17.70 9.81 -13.08
C LYS A 138 -17.63 8.66 -12.08
N ASN A 139 -18.42 7.60 -12.27
CA ASN A 139 -18.34 6.41 -11.43
C ASN A 139 -17.50 5.30 -12.07
N ASN A 140 -16.44 5.70 -12.78
CA ASN A 140 -15.58 4.83 -13.56
C ASN A 140 -14.13 5.01 -13.12
N LEU A 141 -13.33 3.95 -13.25
CA LEU A 141 -11.88 4.02 -13.07
C LEU A 141 -11.18 4.34 -14.39
N LYS A 142 -9.97 4.88 -14.30
CA LYS A 142 -9.14 5.19 -15.48
C LYS A 142 -8.83 3.95 -16.32
N ASN A 143 -8.58 2.81 -15.68
CA ASN A 143 -8.17 1.58 -16.36
C ASN A 143 -9.30 0.54 -16.36
N PRO A 144 -9.78 0.07 -17.53
CA PRO A 144 -10.84 -0.95 -17.62
C PRO A 144 -10.50 -2.27 -16.91
N ILE A 145 -9.23 -2.67 -16.86
CA ILE A 145 -8.81 -3.90 -16.15
C ILE A 145 -8.98 -3.71 -14.64
N ALA A 146 -8.72 -2.50 -14.12
CA ALA A 146 -8.98 -2.17 -12.73
C ALA A 146 -10.48 -2.20 -12.42
N GLU A 147 -11.34 -1.74 -13.35
CA GLU A 147 -12.80 -1.86 -13.21
C GLU A 147 -13.23 -3.33 -13.10
N GLN A 148 -12.68 -4.22 -13.94
CA GLN A 148 -12.97 -5.65 -13.85
C GLN A 148 -12.55 -6.27 -12.50
N LEU A 149 -11.42 -5.83 -11.94
CA LEU A 149 -10.95 -6.29 -10.63
C LEU A 149 -11.86 -5.86 -9.48
N ILE A 150 -12.58 -4.74 -9.61
CA ILE A 150 -13.53 -4.28 -8.59
C ILE A 150 -14.97 -4.72 -8.88
N SER A 151 -15.29 -5.20 -10.08
CA SER A 151 -16.66 -5.50 -10.49
C SER A 151 -17.13 -6.90 -10.14
N ASN A 152 -18.38 -7.04 -9.70
CA ASN A 152 -19.01 -8.30 -9.31
C ASN A 152 -18.20 -9.07 -8.24
N LYS A 153 -17.72 -8.36 -7.22
CA LYS A 153 -16.88 -8.91 -6.15
C LYS A 153 -17.46 -8.70 -4.76
N LYS A 154 -17.20 -9.66 -3.88
CA LYS A 154 -17.23 -9.51 -2.42
C LYS A 154 -15.90 -8.88 -2.00
N ILE A 155 -15.99 -7.73 -1.34
CA ILE A 155 -14.83 -6.88 -1.02
C ILE A 155 -14.51 -6.90 0.47
N GLY A 156 -13.23 -7.09 0.79
CA GLY A 156 -12.64 -6.69 2.06
C GLY A 156 -11.96 -5.32 1.94
N LEU A 157 -12.12 -4.45 2.93
CA LEU A 157 -11.59 -3.10 2.88
C LEU A 157 -10.85 -2.74 4.18
N ILE A 158 -9.60 -2.27 4.06
CA ILE A 158 -8.91 -1.61 5.17
C ILE A 158 -8.71 -0.14 4.83
N SER A 159 -9.67 0.69 5.20
CA SER A 159 -9.73 2.12 4.88
C SER A 159 -10.54 2.89 5.93
N HIS A 160 -10.36 4.21 5.92
CA HIS A 160 -11.16 5.14 6.73
C HIS A 160 -12.46 5.59 6.04
N PHE A 161 -12.56 5.45 4.72
CA PHE A 161 -13.73 5.89 3.97
C PHE A 161 -14.81 4.82 3.94
N ASN A 162 -16.08 5.23 4.01
CA ASN A 162 -17.20 4.38 3.65
C ASN A 162 -17.33 4.40 2.12
N LEU A 163 -17.06 3.27 1.48
CA LEU A 163 -17.01 3.14 0.02
C LEU A 163 -18.13 2.25 -0.53
N ASN A 164 -19.15 1.96 0.27
CA ASN A 164 -20.26 1.09 -0.15
C ASN A 164 -20.94 1.63 -1.42
N SER A 165 -21.25 2.93 -1.45
CA SER A 165 -21.88 3.56 -2.62
C SER A 165 -21.02 3.48 -3.89
N PHE A 166 -19.70 3.57 -3.75
CA PHE A 166 -18.76 3.42 -4.86
C PHE A 166 -18.79 1.99 -5.40
N PHE A 167 -18.60 0.97 -4.55
CA PHE A 167 -18.59 -0.43 -4.98
C PHE A 167 -19.93 -0.91 -5.53
N LEU A 168 -21.05 -0.38 -5.04
CA LEU A 168 -22.38 -0.70 -5.57
C LEU A 168 -22.51 -0.34 -7.06
N LYS A 169 -21.82 0.69 -7.55
CA LYS A 169 -21.82 1.04 -8.99
C LYS A 169 -21.14 0.00 -9.88
N PHE A 170 -20.29 -0.85 -9.30
CA PHE A 170 -19.61 -1.96 -9.98
C PHE A 170 -20.25 -3.32 -9.65
N ASN A 171 -21.50 -3.32 -9.17
CA ASN A 171 -22.20 -4.52 -8.69
C ASN A 171 -21.40 -5.32 -7.65
N SER A 172 -20.68 -4.60 -6.78
CA SER A 172 -19.84 -5.16 -5.74
C SER A 172 -20.30 -4.77 -4.35
N LYS A 173 -19.96 -5.59 -3.36
CA LYS A 173 -20.37 -5.39 -1.97
C LYS A 173 -19.20 -5.49 -1.02
N VAL A 174 -19.00 -4.46 -0.21
CA VAL A 174 -18.07 -4.53 0.92
C VAL A 174 -18.70 -5.39 2.01
N LEU A 175 -18.11 -6.56 2.28
CA LEU A 175 -18.57 -7.46 3.35
C LEU A 175 -17.89 -7.16 4.68
N PHE A 176 -16.61 -6.82 4.62
CA PHE A 176 -15.79 -6.61 5.81
C PHE A 176 -14.98 -5.33 5.65
N GLN A 177 -15.08 -4.44 6.63
CA GLN A 177 -14.28 -3.24 6.69
C GLN A 177 -13.65 -3.05 8.06
N LYS A 178 -12.38 -2.63 8.08
CA LYS A 178 -11.69 -2.18 9.30
C LYS A 178 -10.92 -0.90 9.02
N SER A 179 -10.98 0.06 9.93
CA SER A 179 -10.11 1.23 9.88
C SER A 179 -8.88 1.03 10.77
N ILE A 180 -7.80 1.71 10.43
CA ILE A 180 -6.64 1.86 11.33
C ILE A 180 -6.80 3.17 12.11
N PRO A 181 -5.98 3.45 13.13
CA PRO A 181 -5.93 4.79 13.71
C PRO A 181 -5.49 5.85 12.68
N LYS A 182 -6.18 7.00 12.64
CA LYS A 182 -5.83 8.14 11.76
C LYS A 182 -4.39 8.63 12.02
N ARG A 183 -3.75 9.25 11.03
CA ARG A 183 -2.38 9.79 11.16
C ARG A 183 -2.29 10.91 12.20
N ASP A 184 -1.07 11.14 12.70
CA ASP A 184 -0.67 12.31 13.47
C ASP A 184 -1.57 12.63 14.69
N LEU A 185 -2.11 11.59 15.35
CA LEU A 185 -2.91 11.78 16.56
C LEU A 185 -2.01 12.23 17.71
N ARG A 186 -2.41 13.33 18.37
CA ARG A 186 -1.66 13.91 19.51
C ARG A 186 -1.68 12.97 20.72
N LYS A 187 -2.83 12.37 21.04
CA LYS A 187 -3.02 11.50 22.22
C LYS A 187 -2.41 10.11 22.00
N PHE A 188 -1.56 9.66 22.94
CA PHE A 188 -0.86 8.38 22.87
C PHE A 188 -1.81 7.17 22.78
N ASN A 189 -2.87 7.16 23.57
CA ASN A 189 -3.86 6.07 23.59
C ASN A 189 -4.61 5.91 22.26
N LEU A 190 -4.60 6.93 21.38
CA LEU A 190 -5.18 6.85 20.05
C LEU A 190 -4.21 6.29 19.01
N LYS A 191 -2.90 6.28 19.28
CA LYS A 191 -1.85 5.76 18.40
C LYS A 191 -1.97 4.25 18.17
N MET A 192 -1.34 3.75 17.11
CA MET A 192 -1.22 2.32 16.90
C MET A 192 -0.37 1.70 18.01
N SER A 193 -0.84 0.58 18.55
CA SER A 193 -0.18 -0.22 19.57
C SER A 193 -0.20 -1.69 19.17
N ARG A 194 0.57 -2.52 19.88
CA ARG A 194 0.58 -3.97 19.67
C ARG A 194 -0.82 -4.58 19.77
N LYS A 195 -1.62 -4.15 20.75
CA LYS A 195 -3.01 -4.58 20.94
C LYS A 195 -3.87 -4.28 19.70
N LYS A 196 -3.97 -3.01 19.31
CA LYS A 196 -4.77 -2.59 18.13
C LYS A 196 -4.32 -3.26 16.84
N TYR A 197 -3.00 -3.43 16.69
CA TYR A 197 -2.42 -4.12 15.54
C TYR A 197 -2.87 -5.59 15.50
N ASN A 198 -2.81 -6.29 16.64
CA ASN A 198 -3.27 -7.67 16.76
C ASN A 198 -4.80 -7.79 16.58
N ASP A 199 -5.58 -6.81 17.04
CA ASP A 199 -7.03 -6.78 16.81
C ASP A 199 -7.37 -6.75 15.31
N ILE A 200 -6.58 -6.02 14.52
CA ILE A 200 -6.73 -5.98 13.06
C ILE A 200 -6.29 -7.32 12.45
N ILE A 201 -5.21 -7.94 12.93
CA ILE A 201 -4.81 -9.29 12.46
C ILE A 201 -5.88 -10.33 12.76
N ASN A 202 -6.48 -10.30 13.95
CA ASN A 202 -7.55 -11.22 14.31
C ASN A 202 -8.77 -11.03 13.42
N PHE A 203 -9.13 -9.78 13.14
CA PHE A 203 -10.17 -9.46 12.16
C PHE A 203 -9.84 -10.01 10.77
N ILE A 204 -8.60 -9.86 10.30
CA ILE A 204 -8.15 -10.42 9.01
C ILE A 204 -8.25 -11.95 9.05
N LYS A 205 -7.73 -12.61 10.10
CA LYS A 205 -7.74 -14.07 10.26
C LYS A 205 -9.13 -14.67 10.10
N ILE A 206 -10.15 -14.02 10.66
CA ILE A 206 -11.54 -14.52 10.64
C ILE A 206 -12.22 -14.31 9.28
N ASN A 207 -11.75 -13.36 8.47
CA ASN A 207 -12.50 -12.86 7.30
C ASN A 207 -11.74 -12.93 5.96
N ALA A 208 -10.42 -13.18 5.96
CA ALA A 208 -9.56 -13.04 4.79
C ALA A 208 -10.04 -13.84 3.57
N ASN A 209 -10.47 -15.08 3.79
CA ASN A 209 -10.95 -16.02 2.77
C ASN A 209 -12.45 -15.92 2.46
N LYS A 210 -13.18 -14.97 3.06
CA LYS A 210 -14.64 -14.81 2.89
C LYS A 210 -15.02 -13.77 1.83
N VAL A 211 -14.02 -13.17 1.19
CA VAL A 211 -14.16 -12.16 0.15
C VAL A 211 -13.25 -12.53 -1.01
N ASP A 212 -13.54 -12.00 -2.20
CA ASP A 212 -12.77 -12.31 -3.40
C ASP A 212 -11.45 -11.54 -3.41
N ILE A 213 -11.46 -10.31 -2.89
CA ILE A 213 -10.28 -9.44 -2.88
C ILE A 213 -10.35 -8.40 -1.76
N TRP A 214 -9.17 -8.06 -1.22
CA TRP A 214 -8.96 -7.00 -0.25
C TRP A 214 -8.27 -5.78 -0.86
N TYR A 215 -8.85 -4.61 -0.64
CA TYR A 215 -8.23 -3.32 -0.97
C TYR A 215 -7.76 -2.60 0.30
N LEU A 216 -6.50 -2.17 0.32
CA LEU A 216 -5.89 -1.57 1.50
C LEU A 216 -5.43 -0.13 1.25
N ALA A 217 -5.97 0.79 2.05
CA ALA A 217 -5.62 2.21 2.13
C ALA A 217 -5.05 2.55 3.51
N ALA A 218 -4.19 1.68 4.05
CA ALA A 218 -3.71 1.72 5.44
C ALA A 218 -2.27 2.26 5.60
N GLY A 219 -1.76 3.01 4.62
CA GLY A 219 -0.40 3.56 4.65
C GLY A 219 0.66 2.46 4.83
N ALA A 220 1.58 2.63 5.78
CA ALA A 220 2.63 1.64 6.05
C ALA A 220 2.09 0.31 6.59
N TYR A 221 0.90 0.30 7.20
CA TYR A 221 0.30 -0.92 7.74
C TYR A 221 -0.29 -1.82 6.65
N ALA A 222 -0.59 -1.28 5.46
CA ALA A 222 -1.11 -2.06 4.35
C ALA A 222 -0.17 -3.21 3.97
N LYS A 223 1.15 -3.03 4.13
CA LYS A 223 2.17 -3.99 3.67
C LYS A 223 2.11 -5.27 4.52
N PRO A 224 2.31 -5.21 5.85
CA PRO A 224 2.21 -6.41 6.65
C PRO A 224 0.78 -6.96 6.71
N PHE A 225 -0.26 -6.12 6.69
CA PHE A 225 -1.65 -6.62 6.64
C PHE A 225 -1.96 -7.39 5.36
N SER A 226 -1.42 -6.99 4.21
CA SER A 226 -1.56 -7.75 2.96
C SER A 226 -0.97 -9.15 3.08
N ASN A 227 0.16 -9.29 3.79
CA ASN A 227 0.74 -10.60 4.07
C ASN A 227 -0.08 -11.46 5.02
N TYR A 228 -0.70 -10.86 6.04
CA TYR A 228 -1.63 -11.61 6.89
C TYR A 228 -2.86 -12.06 6.10
N ILE A 229 -3.40 -11.21 5.22
CA ILE A 229 -4.50 -11.59 4.33
C ILE A 229 -4.09 -12.78 3.46
N LYS A 230 -2.92 -12.71 2.79
CA LYS A 230 -2.34 -13.83 2.03
C LYS A 230 -2.19 -15.10 2.88
N LYS A 231 -1.62 -14.97 4.08
CA LYS A 231 -1.42 -16.09 5.02
C LYS A 231 -2.73 -16.78 5.38
N TYR A 232 -3.84 -16.06 5.40
CA TYR A 232 -5.18 -16.59 5.68
C TYR A 232 -6.01 -16.76 4.39
N ASN A 233 -5.35 -17.15 3.30
CA ASN A 233 -5.94 -17.53 2.01
C ASN A 233 -6.73 -16.42 1.30
N GLY A 234 -6.42 -15.16 1.56
CA GLY A 234 -6.99 -14.02 0.84
C GLY A 234 -6.04 -13.43 -0.19
N ILE A 235 -6.57 -12.50 -0.98
CA ILE A 235 -5.82 -11.72 -1.98
C ILE A 235 -5.87 -10.26 -1.56
N ALA A 236 -4.72 -9.60 -1.46
CA ALA A 236 -4.61 -8.23 -0.96
C ALA A 236 -3.83 -7.31 -1.90
N ILE A 237 -4.39 -6.11 -2.12
CA ILE A 237 -3.78 -5.06 -2.94
C ILE A 237 -3.65 -3.76 -2.11
N ASP A 238 -2.43 -3.28 -1.96
CA ASP A 238 -2.13 -1.96 -1.39
C ASP A 238 -2.31 -0.85 -2.44
N LEU A 239 -3.45 -0.15 -2.38
CA LEU A 239 -3.76 0.99 -3.25
C LEU A 239 -3.46 2.35 -2.59
N GLY A 240 -3.18 2.36 -1.29
CA GLY A 240 -2.86 3.58 -0.53
C GLY A 240 -3.88 4.70 -0.78
N SER A 241 -3.38 5.91 -1.08
CA SER A 241 -4.22 7.10 -1.19
C SER A 241 -5.01 7.20 -2.49
N VAL A 242 -4.85 6.30 -3.46
CA VAL A 242 -5.72 6.32 -4.65
C VAL A 242 -7.18 6.03 -4.26
N VAL A 243 -7.38 5.25 -3.20
CA VAL A 243 -8.70 4.99 -2.61
C VAL A 243 -9.42 6.27 -2.18
N ASP A 244 -8.70 7.36 -1.88
CA ASP A 244 -9.29 8.66 -1.56
C ASP A 244 -10.14 9.17 -2.75
N THR A 245 -9.70 8.92 -3.99
CA THR A 245 -10.47 9.30 -5.20
C THR A 245 -11.81 8.57 -5.30
N TRP A 246 -11.92 7.36 -4.74
CA TRP A 246 -13.18 6.60 -4.74
C TRP A 246 -14.25 7.30 -3.88
N ALA A 247 -13.80 8.05 -2.87
CA ALA A 247 -14.63 8.95 -2.05
C ALA A 247 -14.74 10.37 -2.63
N ASN A 248 -14.28 10.61 -3.87
CA ASN A 248 -14.16 11.93 -4.51
C ASN A 248 -13.18 12.90 -3.83
N GLU A 249 -12.22 12.40 -3.06
CA GLU A 249 -11.23 13.22 -2.35
C GLU A 249 -9.93 13.38 -3.17
N PHE A 250 -9.94 14.30 -4.15
CA PHE A 250 -8.78 14.55 -5.03
C PHE A 250 -7.72 15.48 -4.42
N HIS A 251 -8.06 16.19 -3.34
CA HIS A 251 -7.16 17.17 -2.73
C HIS A 251 -6.25 16.60 -1.63
N SER A 252 -6.43 15.33 -1.26
CA SER A 252 -5.73 14.71 -0.12
C SER A 252 -4.21 14.54 -0.34
N ARG A 253 -3.76 14.49 -1.60
CA ARG A 253 -2.35 14.37 -1.99
C ARG A 253 -2.05 15.21 -3.22
N LYS A 254 -0.81 15.74 -3.30
CA LYS A 254 -0.37 16.56 -4.43
C LYS A 254 -0.58 15.86 -5.79
N PHE A 255 -0.21 14.58 -5.89
CA PHE A 255 -0.32 13.84 -7.16
C PHE A 255 -1.78 13.57 -7.59
N LEU A 256 -2.74 13.56 -6.66
CA LEU A 256 -4.16 13.37 -6.98
C LEU A 256 -4.80 14.64 -7.55
N ARG A 257 -4.11 15.77 -7.48
CA ARG A 257 -4.52 17.05 -8.09
C ARG A 257 -4.04 17.19 -9.54
N ASN A 258 -3.41 16.17 -10.11
CA ASN A 258 -2.95 16.22 -11.50
C ASN A 258 -4.15 16.35 -12.43
N GLU A 259 -4.07 17.26 -13.39
CA GLU A 259 -5.16 17.53 -14.32
C GLU A 259 -5.36 16.39 -15.33
N GLU A 260 -4.33 15.58 -15.55
CA GLU A 260 -4.38 14.36 -16.37
C GLU A 260 -5.42 13.33 -15.86
N TRP A 261 -5.97 13.49 -14.65
CA TRP A 261 -7.05 12.64 -14.15
C TRP A 261 -8.44 13.09 -14.59
N LYS A 262 -8.60 14.33 -15.09
CA LYS A 262 -9.90 14.90 -15.49
C LYS A 262 -10.38 14.43 -16.86
N ASN A 263 -9.46 13.87 -17.66
CA ASN A 263 -9.69 13.37 -19.01
C ASN A 263 -9.74 11.84 -18.99
#